data_AF-A0A9Q9IJ22-F1
#
_entry.id   AF-A0A9Q9IJ22-F1
#
_cell.length_a   1.000
_cell.length_b   1.000
_cell.length_c   1.000
_cell.angle_alpha   90.00
_cell.angle_beta   90.00
_cell.angle_gamma   90.00
#
_symmetry.space_group_name_H-M   'P 1'
#
loop_
_entity.id
_entity.type
_entity.pdbx_description
1 polymer ?
#
loop_
_entity_poly.entity_id
_entity_poly.type
_entity_poly.pdbx_seq_one_letter_code
_entity_poly.pdbx_strand_id
1 'polypeptide(L)'
;MVERLTIDVPGPRVGWLPPWPNVAEIETVLPHERWTLVGGLMTPLHCMFRGLDVVRATNDVDIVLHVETTRGVAAAAASALESLGYELAPPADPRVEIAHRFRRDTATVDLLSSAPDVVDVLVAAP
;
A
#
# COMPACT_ATOMS: atom_id res chain seq x y z
N MET A 1 -1.18 20.52 7.58
CA MET A 1 -1.84 19.20 7.48
C MET A 1 -2.92 19.34 6.44
N VAL A 2 -2.79 18.67 5.30
CA VAL A 2 -3.84 18.70 4.25
C VAL A 2 -5.01 17.89 4.78
N GLU A 3 -6.20 18.48 4.78
CA GLU A 3 -7.42 17.77 5.17
C GLU A 3 -7.70 16.66 4.15
N ARG A 4 -7.65 15.40 4.60
CA ARG A 4 -7.95 14.24 3.75
C ARG A 4 -9.43 13.88 3.93
N LEU A 5 -10.13 13.73 2.81
CA LEU A 5 -11.49 13.23 2.82
C LEU A 5 -11.51 11.80 3.38
N THR A 6 -12.27 11.58 4.45
CA THR A 6 -12.58 10.24 4.94
C THR A 6 -13.85 9.75 4.26
N ILE A 7 -13.80 8.52 3.75
CA ILE A 7 -14.95 7.83 3.17
C ILE A 7 -15.21 6.55 3.94
N ASP A 8 -16.49 6.26 4.20
CA ASP A 8 -16.90 4.97 4.75
C ASP A 8 -17.18 4.02 3.59
N VAL A 9 -16.40 2.93 3.51
CA VAL A 9 -16.62 1.88 2.51
C VAL A 9 -17.34 0.70 3.18
N PRO A 10 -18.53 0.31 2.71
CA PRO A 10 -19.24 -0.84 3.26
C PRO A 10 -18.39 -2.10 3.12
N GLY A 11 -18.13 -2.78 4.23
CA GLY A 11 -17.38 -4.03 4.22
C GLY A 11 -18.16 -5.14 3.49
N PRO A 12 -17.47 -6.07 2.81
CA PRO A 12 -18.11 -7.26 2.25
C PRO A 12 -18.80 -8.08 3.35
N ARG A 13 -19.94 -8.71 3.04
CA ARG A 13 -20.71 -9.53 4.01
C ARG A 13 -19.90 -10.67 4.63
N VAL A 14 -18.93 -11.21 3.89
CA VAL A 14 -18.04 -12.30 4.31
C VAL A 14 -16.76 -11.81 4.97
N GLY A 15 -16.64 -10.50 5.21
CA GLY A 15 -15.41 -9.86 5.67
C GLY A 15 -14.44 -9.56 4.52
N TRP A 16 -13.39 -8.81 4.85
CA TRP A 16 -12.33 -8.47 3.92
C TRP A 16 -11.38 -9.67 3.74
N LEU A 17 -11.44 -10.31 2.57
CA LEU A 17 -10.61 -11.46 2.24
C LEU A 17 -9.15 -11.03 1.99
N PRO A 18 -8.18 -11.97 2.05
CA PRO A 18 -6.80 -11.68 1.68
C PRO A 18 -6.69 -10.99 0.31
N PRO A 19 -5.79 -10.00 0.16
CA PRO A 19 -4.76 -9.57 1.13
C PRO A 19 -5.19 -8.43 2.08
N TRP A 20 -6.46 -8.03 2.15
CA TRP A 20 -6.91 -6.91 3.00
C TRP A 20 -6.54 -6.98 4.49
N PRO A 21 -6.52 -8.15 5.17
CA PRO A 21 -6.01 -8.24 6.53
C PRO A 21 -4.56 -7.75 6.68
N ASN A 22 -3.71 -7.92 5.67
CA ASN A 22 -2.34 -7.40 5.70
C ASN A 22 -2.32 -5.87 5.64
N VAL A 23 -3.25 -5.24 4.92
CA VAL A 23 -3.37 -3.76 4.89
C VAL A 23 -3.70 -3.24 6.29
N ALA A 24 -4.66 -3.88 6.97
CA ALA A 24 -5.02 -3.54 8.34
C ALA A 24 -3.86 -3.76 9.32
N GLU A 25 -3.09 -4.84 9.14
CA GLU A 25 -1.91 -5.13 9.97
C GLU A 25 -0.77 -4.12 9.76
N ILE A 26 -0.49 -3.74 8.50
CA ILE A 26 0.50 -2.69 8.18
C ILE A 26 0.13 -1.39 8.88
N GLU A 27 -1.14 -0.99 8.87
CA GLU A 27 -1.60 0.23 9.54
C GLU A 27 -1.29 0.24 11.04
N THR A 28 -1.23 -0.93 11.70
CA THR A 28 -0.92 -1.01 13.14
C THR A 28 0.52 -0.64 13.48
N VAL A 29 1.45 -0.73 12.52
CA VAL A 29 2.89 -0.49 12.71
C VAL A 29 3.43 0.66 11.84
N LEU A 30 2.74 1.01 10.76
CA LEU A 30 3.07 2.08 9.83
C LEU A 30 1.81 2.91 9.54
N PRO A 31 1.64 4.06 10.22
CA PRO A 31 0.43 4.88 10.07
C PRO A 31 0.20 5.40 8.65
N HIS A 32 -1.06 5.43 8.20
CA HIS A 32 -1.50 5.84 6.86
C HIS A 32 -1.10 7.27 6.46
N GLU A 33 -0.64 8.11 7.39
CA GLU A 33 -0.07 9.41 7.02
C GLU A 33 1.27 9.28 6.30
N ARG A 34 1.90 8.10 6.32
CA ARG A 34 3.23 7.82 5.74
C ARG A 34 3.19 7.08 4.41
N TRP A 35 2.02 6.58 4.01
CA TRP A 35 1.89 5.80 2.78
C TRP A 35 0.50 5.96 2.16
N THR A 36 0.40 5.61 0.87
CA THR A 36 -0.87 5.58 0.14
C THR A 36 -1.04 4.19 -0.48
N LEU A 37 -2.22 3.58 -0.32
CA LEU A 37 -2.58 2.35 -1.00
C LEU A 37 -2.71 2.61 -2.51
N VAL A 38 -2.03 1.82 -3.33
CA VAL A 38 -2.08 1.91 -4.78
C VAL A 38 -2.37 0.54 -5.40
N GLY A 39 -2.22 0.44 -6.72
CA GLY A 39 -2.21 -0.84 -7.41
C GLY A 39 -3.53 -1.62 -7.34
N GLY A 40 -3.44 -2.94 -7.21
CA GLY A 40 -4.56 -3.85 -7.43
C GLY A 40 -5.72 -3.70 -6.44
N LEU A 41 -5.43 -3.33 -5.18
CA LEU A 41 -6.43 -3.15 -4.11
C LEU A 41 -7.13 -1.78 -4.15
N MET A 42 -6.48 -0.76 -4.72
CA MET A 42 -7.07 0.56 -4.87
C MET A 42 -8.32 0.52 -5.78
N THR A 43 -8.30 -0.27 -6.85
CA THR A 43 -9.43 -0.40 -7.78
C THR A 43 -10.72 -0.90 -7.11
N PRO A 44 -10.76 -2.08 -6.45
CA PRO A 44 -11.98 -2.57 -5.80
C PRO A 44 -12.44 -1.65 -4.67
N LEU A 45 -11.54 -0.94 -3.98
CA LEU A 45 -11.93 0.05 -2.97
C LEU A 45 -12.77 1.18 -3.58
N HIS A 46 -12.33 1.75 -4.71
CA HIS A 46 -13.11 2.75 -5.43
C HIS A 46 -14.42 2.20 -5.99
N CYS A 47 -14.45 0.95 -6.47
CA CYS A 47 -15.68 0.31 -6.94
C CYS A 47 -16.69 0.14 -5.81
N MET A 48 -16.26 -0.37 -4.64
CA MET A 48 -17.12 -0.53 -3.46
C MET A 48 -17.70 0.80 -2.98
N PHE A 49 -16.87 1.86 -2.95
CA PHE A 49 -17.33 3.22 -2.65
C PHE A 49 -18.41 3.71 -3.62
N ARG A 50 -18.40 3.24 -4.87
CA ARG A 50 -19.37 3.61 -5.91
C ARG A 50 -20.51 2.60 -6.09
N GLY A 51 -20.59 1.57 -5.26
CA GLY A 51 -21.62 0.51 -5.35
C GLY A 51 -21.49 -0.35 -6.61
N LEU A 52 -20.28 -0.47 -7.16
CA LEU A 52 -19.98 -1.30 -8.32
C LEU A 52 -19.38 -2.63 -7.88
N ASP A 53 -19.91 -3.74 -8.43
CA ASP A 53 -19.35 -5.06 -8.23
C ASP A 53 -18.15 -5.28 -9.17
N VAL A 54 -16.95 -5.44 -8.61
CA VAL A 54 -15.75 -5.77 -9.39
C VAL A 54 -14.89 -6.77 -8.62
N VAL A 55 -14.39 -7.78 -9.34
CA VAL A 55 -13.39 -8.73 -8.85
C VAL A 55 -12.15 -8.62 -9.73
N ARG A 56 -11.23 -7.70 -9.40
CA ARG A 56 -9.84 -7.87 -9.82
C ARG A 56 -9.13 -8.58 -8.68
N ALA A 57 -8.93 -9.88 -8.83
CA ALA A 57 -8.15 -10.65 -7.87
C ALA A 57 -6.68 -10.17 -7.94
N THR A 58 -6.21 -9.58 -6.85
CA THR A 58 -4.79 -9.31 -6.60
C THR A 58 -4.45 -10.00 -5.28
N ASN A 59 -3.23 -10.51 -5.16
CA ASN A 59 -2.77 -11.26 -3.97
C ASN A 59 -1.67 -10.53 -3.20
N ASP A 60 -1.35 -9.31 -3.62
CA ASP A 60 -0.32 -8.42 -3.10
C ASP A 60 -0.92 -7.11 -2.57
N VAL A 61 -0.13 -6.41 -1.77
CA VAL A 61 -0.42 -5.06 -1.28
C VAL A 61 0.59 -4.10 -1.91
N ASP A 62 0.12 -3.14 -2.70
CA ASP A 62 0.97 -2.10 -3.27
C ASP A 62 0.82 -0.79 -2.48
N ILE A 63 1.93 -0.22 -2.00
CA ILE A 63 1.93 1.07 -1.30
C ILE A 63 3.00 2.02 -1.85
N VAL A 64 2.68 3.31 -1.89
CA VAL A 64 3.65 4.38 -2.14
C VAL A 64 3.99 5.06 -0.83
N LEU A 65 5.28 5.21 -0.50
CA LEU A 65 5.69 5.94 0.69
C LEU A 65 5.74 7.44 0.45
N HIS A 66 5.29 8.22 1.44
CA HIS A 66 5.41 9.69 1.46
C HIS A 66 6.84 10.11 1.85
N VAL A 67 7.83 9.80 1.01
CA VAL A 67 9.27 10.02 1.27
C VAL A 67 9.67 11.49 1.42
N GLU A 68 8.90 12.41 0.85
CA GLU A 68 9.14 13.86 0.93
C GLU A 68 8.88 14.42 2.33
N THR A 69 8.10 13.72 3.16
CA THR A 69 7.60 14.29 4.42
C THR A 69 8.52 14.08 5.62
N THR A 70 9.47 13.11 5.59
CA THR A 70 10.41 12.86 6.70
C THR A 70 11.62 12.03 6.23
N ARG A 71 12.86 12.45 6.55
CA ARG A 71 14.05 11.60 6.33
C ARG A 71 13.92 10.29 7.09
N GLY A 72 14.20 9.16 6.43
CA GLY A 72 14.18 7.84 7.06
C GLY A 72 12.84 7.09 6.99
N VAL A 73 11.83 7.59 6.26
CA VAL A 73 10.54 6.90 6.09
C VAL A 73 10.71 5.53 5.43
N ALA A 74 11.59 5.39 4.44
CA ALA A 74 11.89 4.09 3.82
C ALA A 74 12.49 3.08 4.83
N ALA A 75 13.46 3.51 5.64
CA ALA A 75 14.04 2.66 6.68
C ALA A 75 13.02 2.30 7.77
N ALA A 76 12.19 3.26 8.19
CA ALA A 76 11.13 3.01 9.16
C ALA A 76 10.06 2.04 8.61
N ALA A 77 9.70 2.15 7.33
CA ALA A 77 8.78 1.23 6.69
C ALA A 77 9.37 -0.18 6.58
N ALA A 78 10.65 -0.32 6.22
CA ALA A 78 11.35 -1.60 6.22
C ALA A 78 11.33 -2.23 7.63
N SER A 79 11.72 -1.50 8.67
CA SER A 79 11.69 -2.00 10.05
C SER A 79 10.28 -2.35 10.53
N ALA A 80 9.26 -1.60 10.12
CA ALA A 80 7.86 -1.91 10.43
C ALA A 80 7.42 -3.23 9.79
N LEU A 81 7.70 -3.43 8.50
CA LEU A 81 7.39 -4.67 7.79
C LEU A 81 8.17 -5.87 8.36
N GLU A 82 9.45 -5.70 8.69
CA GLU A 82 10.27 -6.70 9.37
C GLU A 82 9.69 -7.08 10.75
N SER A 83 9.13 -6.12 11.49
CA SER A 83 8.48 -6.39 12.79
C SER A 83 7.23 -7.26 12.67
N LEU A 84 6.59 -7.26 11.49
CA LEU A 84 5.46 -8.14 11.16
C LEU A 84 5.91 -9.50 10.59
N GLY A 85 7.22 -9.74 10.49
CA GLY A 85 7.80 -10.97 9.95
C GLY A 85 7.92 -10.99 8.43
N TYR A 86 7.86 -9.83 7.75
CA TYR A 86 8.19 -9.76 6.33
C TYR A 86 9.70 -9.65 6.11
N GLU A 87 10.19 -10.27 5.05
CA GLU A 87 11.59 -10.20 4.62
C GLU A 87 11.70 -9.42 3.31
N LEU A 88 12.73 -8.56 3.21
CA LEU A 88 13.06 -7.86 1.96
C LEU A 88 13.54 -8.88 0.92
N ALA A 89 12.81 -8.97 -0.19
CA ALA A 89 13.18 -9.75 -1.35
C ALA A 89 14.20 -8.99 -2.22
N PRO A 90 15.14 -9.71 -2.87
CA PRO A 90 16.02 -9.11 -3.85
C PRO A 90 15.21 -8.43 -4.98
N PRO A 91 15.67 -7.27 -5.48
CA PRO A 91 15.01 -6.62 -6.61
C PRO A 91 15.02 -7.53 -7.84
N ALA A 92 13.91 -7.58 -8.57
CA ALA A 92 13.79 -8.40 -9.77
C ALA A 92 14.69 -7.89 -10.91
N ASP A 93 14.90 -6.57 -10.99
CA ASP A 93 15.92 -5.92 -11.81
C ASP A 93 16.79 -5.06 -10.87
N PRO A 94 18.10 -5.35 -10.72
CA PRO A 94 19.00 -4.60 -9.86
C PRO A 94 19.20 -3.13 -10.30
N ARG A 95 18.69 -2.73 -11.47
CA ARG A 95 18.68 -1.34 -11.94
C ARG A 95 17.47 -0.55 -11.45
N VAL A 96 16.48 -1.20 -10.85
CA VAL A 96 15.28 -0.57 -10.31
C VAL A 96 15.48 -0.36 -8.82
N GLU A 97 15.85 0.87 -8.44
CA GLU A 97 16.07 1.26 -7.03
C GLU A 97 14.80 1.77 -6.34
N ILE A 98 13.72 1.98 -7.10
CA ILE A 98 12.49 2.62 -6.64
C ILE A 98 11.41 1.66 -6.13
N ALA A 99 11.60 0.35 -6.32
CA ALA A 99 10.62 -0.67 -5.94
C ALA A 99 11.28 -1.71 -5.02
N HIS A 100 10.79 -1.78 -3.79
CA HIS A 100 11.19 -2.76 -2.79
C HIS A 100 10.06 -3.77 -2.57
N ARG A 101 10.38 -5.06 -2.61
CA ARG A 101 9.40 -6.13 -2.40
C ARG A 101 9.65 -6.80 -1.07
N PHE A 102 8.61 -7.00 -0.28
CA PHE A 102 8.63 -7.71 0.99
C PHE A 102 7.74 -8.95 0.93
N ARG A 103 8.16 -10.04 1.57
CA ARG A 103 7.42 -11.31 1.57
C ARG A 103 7.27 -11.91 2.97
N ARG A 104 6.10 -12.48 3.24
CA ARG A 104 5.80 -13.31 4.42
C ARG A 104 4.88 -14.44 3.97
N ASP A 105 5.34 -15.68 4.04
CA ASP A 105 4.65 -16.84 3.46
C ASP A 105 4.26 -16.62 1.99
N THR A 106 2.95 -16.60 1.68
CA THR A 106 2.40 -16.31 0.35
C THR A 106 2.05 -14.83 0.16
N ALA A 107 2.14 -14.01 1.20
CA ALA A 107 1.85 -12.58 1.13
C ALA A 107 3.04 -11.82 0.53
N THR A 108 2.73 -10.90 -0.37
CA THR A 108 3.69 -9.97 -0.97
C THR A 108 3.25 -8.53 -0.73
N VAL A 109 4.19 -7.67 -0.37
CA VAL A 109 3.99 -6.23 -0.25
C VAL A 109 5.01 -5.55 -1.15
N ASP A 110 4.53 -4.75 -2.09
CA ASP A 110 5.38 -3.95 -2.97
C ASP A 110 5.33 -2.48 -2.52
N LEU A 111 6.52 -1.93 -2.33
CA LEU A 111 6.74 -0.62 -1.76
C LEU A 111 7.48 0.23 -2.77
N LEU A 112 6.80 1.28 -3.23
CA LEU A 112 7.34 2.22 -4.20
C LEU A 112 7.87 3.46 -3.47
N SER A 113 9.13 3.79 -3.71
CA SER A 113 9.75 5.04 -3.28
C SER A 113 9.79 6.01 -4.47
N SER A 114 9.19 7.18 -4.31
CA SER A 114 9.32 8.27 -5.27
C SER A 114 10.70 8.93 -5.12
N ALA A 115 11.30 9.42 -6.22
CA ALA A 115 12.49 10.27 -6.15
C ALA A 115 12.11 11.66 -5.58
N PRO A 116 13.03 12.40 -4.95
CA PRO A 116 12.72 13.67 -4.24
C PRO A 116 12.06 14.79 -5.07
N ASP A 117 11.93 14.63 -6.39
CA ASP A 117 11.30 15.59 -7.31
C ASP A 117 10.10 14.99 -8.08
N VAL A 118 9.52 13.86 -7.63
CA VAL A 118 8.41 13.20 -8.32
C VAL A 118 7.13 13.26 -7.48
N VAL A 119 6.22 14.16 -7.88
CA VAL A 119 4.84 14.19 -7.40
C VAL A 119 4.03 13.16 -8.17
N ASP A 120 3.80 11.99 -7.58
CA ASP A 120 2.85 11.02 -8.11
C ASP A 120 1.41 11.48 -7.81
N VAL A 121 0.79 12.17 -8.77
CA VAL A 121 -0.63 12.53 -8.71
C VAL A 121 -1.46 11.36 -9.24
N LEU A 122 -1.91 10.49 -8.34
CA LEU A 122 -2.97 9.53 -8.64
C LEU A 122 -4.33 10.25 -8.60
N VAL A 123 -4.76 10.78 -9.74
CA VAL A 123 -6.13 11.30 -9.88
C VAL A 123 -7.06 10.13 -10.15
N ALA A 124 -7.84 9.70 -9.16
CA ALA A 124 -9.07 8.97 -9.41
C ALA A 124 -10.10 9.98 -9.95
N ALA A 125 -10.35 9.95 -11.25
CA ALA A 125 -11.38 10.78 -11.87
C ALA A 125 -12.78 10.36 -11.37
N PRO A 126 -13.73 11.32 -11.23
CA PRO A 126 -15.10 11.06 -10.77
C PRO A 126 -15.89 10.13 -11.69
#